data_AF-A0A838TPC8-F1
#
_entry.id   AF-A0A838TPC8-F1
#
_cell.length_a   1.000
_cell.length_b   1.000
_cell.length_c   1.000
_cell.angle_alpha   90.00
_cell.angle_beta   90.00
_cell.angle_gamma   90.00
#
_symmetry.space_group_name_H-M   'P 1'
#
loop_
_entity.id
_entity.type
_entity.pdbx_description
1 polymer ?
#
loop_
_entity_poly.entity_id
_entity_poly.type
_entity_poly.pdbx_seq_one_letter_code
_entity_poly.pdbx_strand_id
1 'polypeptide(L)'
;MVIRVNKVYYCYYTAYPNGEGAVYLRTSKDLTNWSKPQIVAFGGSAGSGKYSAECPFVYFDKSSGYYFLFRTQVYGKNAQTKVYQSKDPKKFGVNDDRYLVATLPVAAPEIFDYNGQIYMADLLPSLKGIQISKLRFERK
;
A
#
# COMPACT_ATOMS: atom_id res chain seq x y z
N MET A 1 0.34 -7.92 3.47
CA MET A 1 0.66 -7.26 4.75
C MET A 1 -0.52 -7.39 5.73
N VAL A 2 -0.26 -7.58 7.03
CA VAL A 2 -1.30 -7.56 8.07
C VAL A 2 -1.06 -6.41 9.04
N ILE A 3 -2.07 -5.57 9.30
CA ILE A 3 -2.06 -4.57 10.38
C ILE A 3 -3.19 -4.84 11.37
N ARG A 4 -3.03 -4.38 12.61
CA ARG A 4 -4.10 -4.43 13.61
C ARG A 4 -4.70 -3.04 13.78
N VAL A 5 -6.01 -2.92 13.56
CA VAL A 5 -6.80 -1.71 13.82
C VAL A 5 -7.79 -2.05 14.93
N ASN A 6 -7.59 -1.44 16.10
CA ASN A 6 -8.31 -1.80 17.33
C ASN A 6 -8.17 -3.31 17.64
N LYS A 7 -9.28 -4.05 17.68
CA LYS A 7 -9.32 -5.49 17.96
C LYS A 7 -9.43 -6.36 16.70
N VAL A 8 -9.20 -5.80 15.52
CA VAL A 8 -9.38 -6.48 14.23
C VAL A 8 -8.10 -6.42 13.41
N TYR A 9 -7.71 -7.56 12.84
CA TYR A 9 -6.61 -7.68 11.89
C TYR A 9 -7.10 -7.43 10.47
N TYR A 10 -6.33 -6.69 9.70
CA TYR A 10 -6.59 -6.30 8.32
C TYR A 10 -5.45 -6.84 7.46
N CYS A 11 -5.73 -7.82 6.60
CA CYS A 11 -4.78 -8.41 5.67
C CYS A 11 -4.99 -7.83 4.27
N TYR A 12 -4.04 -7.02 3.82
CA TYR A 12 -3.98 -6.47 2.48
C TYR A 12 -3.11 -7.34 1.59
N TYR A 13 -3.57 -7.61 0.37
CA TYR A 13 -2.85 -8.44 -0.58
C TYR A 13 -3.29 -8.14 -2.02
N THR A 14 -2.43 -8.45 -2.97
CA THR A 14 -2.75 -8.39 -4.40
C THR A 14 -3.41 -9.69 -4.83
N ALA A 15 -4.44 -9.58 -5.66
CA ALA A 15 -4.87 -10.68 -6.50
C ALA A 15 -5.31 -10.13 -7.86
N TYR A 16 -5.30 -10.99 -8.88
CA TYR A 16 -5.63 -10.61 -10.26
C TYR A 16 -6.66 -11.55 -10.91
N PRO A 17 -7.82 -11.81 -10.29
CA PRO A 17 -8.86 -12.58 -10.97
C PRO A 17 -9.16 -11.94 -12.33
N ASN A 18 -9.34 -12.77 -13.37
CA ASN A 18 -9.53 -12.33 -14.75
C ASN A 18 -8.40 -11.47 -15.34
N GLY A 19 -7.19 -11.52 -14.75
CA GLY A 19 -6.05 -10.72 -15.17
C GLY A 19 -6.07 -9.28 -14.66
N GLU A 20 -7.00 -8.93 -13.78
CA GLU A 20 -7.18 -7.57 -13.27
C GLU A 20 -6.61 -7.39 -11.86
N GLY A 21 -5.43 -6.79 -11.76
CA GLY A 21 -4.73 -6.60 -10.49
C GLY A 21 -5.41 -5.58 -9.59
N ALA A 22 -5.84 -6.01 -8.40
CA ALA A 22 -6.43 -5.14 -7.38
C ALA A 22 -5.83 -5.40 -5.99
N VAL A 23 -5.93 -4.40 -5.11
CA VAL A 23 -5.64 -4.56 -3.68
C VAL A 23 -6.91 -5.03 -2.99
N TYR A 24 -6.81 -6.24 -2.43
CA TYR A 24 -7.85 -6.86 -1.62
C TYR A 24 -7.56 -6.72 -0.14
N LEU A 25 -8.64 -6.75 0.65
CA LEU A 25 -8.64 -6.79 2.09
C LEU A 25 -9.44 -7.99 2.57
N ARG A 26 -8.91 -8.68 3.58
CA ARG A 26 -9.67 -9.57 4.46
C ARG A 26 -9.47 -9.16 5.91
N THR A 27 -10.48 -9.34 6.73
CA THR A 27 -10.39 -9.06 8.17
C THR A 27 -10.52 -10.31 9.01
N SER A 28 -9.86 -10.32 10.17
CA SER A 28 -9.93 -11.40 11.14
C SER A 28 -9.91 -10.86 12.58
N LYS A 29 -10.48 -11.60 13.53
CA LYS A 29 -10.35 -11.31 14.97
C LYS A 29 -9.29 -12.20 15.65
N ASP A 30 -8.87 -13.28 14.99
CA ASP A 30 -8.09 -14.38 15.58
C ASP A 30 -6.92 -14.84 14.70
N LEU A 31 -6.67 -14.19 13.56
CA LEU A 31 -5.66 -14.53 12.54
C LEU A 31 -5.88 -15.86 11.80
N THR A 32 -6.92 -16.61 12.13
CA THR A 32 -7.22 -17.93 11.54
C THR A 32 -8.45 -17.88 10.66
N ASN A 33 -9.52 -17.26 11.16
CA ASN A 33 -10.79 -17.10 10.43
C ASN A 33 -10.82 -15.74 9.74
N TRP A 34 -10.86 -15.75 8.41
CA TRP A 34 -10.81 -14.55 7.58
C TRP A 34 -12.13 -14.29 6.86
N SER A 35 -12.54 -13.02 6.79
CA SER A 35 -13.74 -12.62 6.06
C SER A 35 -13.64 -12.93 4.56
N LYS A 36 -14.78 -12.78 3.87
CA LYS A 36 -14.79 -12.69 2.39
C LYS A 36 -13.86 -11.56 1.92
N PRO A 37 -13.26 -11.69 0.72
CA PRO A 37 -12.38 -10.68 0.17
C PRO A 37 -13.17 -9.42 -0.22
N GLN A 38 -12.59 -8.25 0.00
CA GLN A 38 -13.12 -6.96 -0.43
C GLN A 38 -12.05 -6.21 -1.22
N ILE A 39 -12.39 -5.64 -2.38
CA ILE A 39 -11.49 -4.72 -3.10
C ILE A 39 -11.45 -3.38 -2.36
N VAL A 40 -10.26 -2.88 -2.07
CA VAL A 40 -10.05 -1.59 -1.39
C VAL A 40 -9.33 -0.57 -2.27
N ALA A 41 -8.58 -1.03 -3.28
CA ALA A 41 -8.00 -0.19 -4.33
C ALA A 41 -7.96 -0.91 -5.68
N PHE A 42 -8.41 -0.28 -6.76
CA PHE A 42 -8.38 -0.83 -8.11
C PHE A 42 -8.53 0.27 -9.17
N GLY A 43 -7.99 0.04 -10.39
CA GLY A 43 -8.18 0.95 -11.51
C GLY A 43 -7.52 2.32 -11.27
N GLY A 44 -8.18 3.37 -11.78
CA GLY A 44 -7.68 4.74 -11.74
C GLY A 44 -6.41 4.93 -12.56
N SER A 45 -5.60 5.93 -12.22
CA SER A 45 -4.33 6.18 -12.88
C SER A 45 -3.28 5.08 -12.68
N ALA A 46 -3.47 4.17 -11.71
CA ALA A 46 -2.63 2.97 -11.55
C ALA A 46 -2.91 1.90 -12.63
N GLY A 47 -4.05 1.99 -13.32
CA GLY A 47 -4.50 1.00 -14.30
C GLY A 47 -5.13 -0.25 -13.67
N SER A 48 -5.51 -1.18 -14.56
CA SER A 48 -6.21 -2.43 -14.23
C SER A 48 -5.43 -3.68 -14.60
N GLY A 49 -4.24 -3.56 -15.20
CA GLY A 49 -3.43 -4.71 -15.59
C GLY A 49 -3.05 -5.62 -14.42
N LYS A 50 -2.67 -6.86 -14.73
CA LYS A 50 -2.33 -7.92 -13.75
C LYS A 50 -1.41 -7.45 -12.63
N TYR A 51 -0.39 -6.66 -12.98
CA TYR A 51 0.66 -6.17 -12.06
C TYR A 51 0.45 -4.71 -11.62
N SER A 52 -0.73 -4.13 -11.86
CA SER A 52 -1.02 -2.73 -11.50
C SER A 52 -1.15 -2.49 -9.99
N ALA A 53 -1.26 -3.55 -9.19
CA ALA A 53 -1.55 -3.50 -7.77
C ALA A 53 -0.58 -4.31 -6.90
N GLU A 54 0.67 -4.46 -7.33
CA GLU A 54 1.69 -5.28 -6.66
C GLU A 54 2.13 -4.69 -5.31
N CYS A 55 2.63 -5.57 -4.43
CA CYS A 55 3.21 -5.26 -3.11
C CYS A 55 2.45 -4.20 -2.29
N PRO A 56 1.15 -4.39 -1.98
CA PRO A 56 0.40 -3.44 -1.19
C PRO A 56 0.92 -3.36 0.24
N PHE A 57 1.31 -2.15 0.65
CA PHE A 57 1.75 -1.85 2.01
C PHE A 57 0.89 -0.71 2.57
N VAL A 58 0.41 -0.86 3.82
CA VAL A 58 -0.41 0.14 4.49
C VAL A 58 0.29 0.63 5.75
N TYR A 59 0.63 1.91 5.77
CA TYR A 59 1.17 2.60 6.94
C TYR A 59 0.09 3.44 7.61
N PHE A 60 0.03 3.45 8.94
CA PHE A 60 -0.84 4.33 9.72
C PHE A 60 0.00 5.43 10.37
N ASP A 61 -0.14 6.66 9.88
CA ASP A 61 0.49 7.82 10.51
C ASP A 61 -0.33 8.28 11.71
N LYS A 62 0.17 7.93 12.90
CA LYS A 62 -0.46 8.29 14.18
C LYS A 62 -0.64 9.80 14.35
N SER A 63 0.24 10.61 13.76
CA SER A 63 0.20 12.07 13.95
C SER A 63 -0.96 12.73 13.20
N SER A 64 -1.34 12.18 12.05
CA SER A 64 -2.41 12.71 11.21
C SER A 64 -3.70 11.90 11.27
N GLY A 65 -3.63 10.65 11.76
CA GLY A 65 -4.77 9.74 11.82
C GLY A 65 -5.18 9.17 10.46
N TYR A 66 -4.29 9.24 9.46
CA TYR A 66 -4.53 8.69 8.13
C TYR A 66 -3.78 7.38 7.90
N TYR A 67 -4.39 6.53 7.08
CA TYR A 67 -3.76 5.38 6.46
C TYR A 67 -3.21 5.77 5.10
N PHE A 68 -2.02 5.28 4.77
CA PHE A 68 -1.38 5.43 3.47
C PHE A 68 -1.18 4.06 2.85
N LEU A 69 -1.85 3.80 1.72
CA LEU A 69 -1.64 2.61 0.90
C LEU A 69 -0.61 2.90 -0.18
N PHE A 70 0.47 2.13 -0.18
CA PHE A 70 1.47 2.08 -1.24
C PHE A 70 1.10 0.92 -2.17
N ARG A 71 0.98 1.21 -3.46
CA ARG A 71 0.60 0.25 -4.51
C ARG A 71 1.63 0.35 -5.63
N THR A 72 2.43 -0.69 -5.87
CA THR A 72 3.45 -0.68 -6.92
C THR A 72 2.85 -1.08 -8.27
N GLN A 73 3.23 -0.37 -9.34
CA GLN A 73 2.85 -0.66 -10.72
C GLN A 73 4.03 -1.17 -11.55
N VAL A 74 5.22 -0.61 -11.30
CA VAL A 74 6.41 -0.83 -12.12
C VAL A 74 7.61 -1.06 -11.21
N TYR A 75 8.46 -2.00 -11.60
CA TYR A 75 9.72 -2.35 -10.92
C TYR A 75 10.93 -1.89 -11.73
N GLY A 76 12.10 -1.84 -11.08
CA GLY A 76 13.39 -1.57 -11.71
C GLY A 76 13.70 -0.08 -11.85
N LYS A 77 14.48 0.29 -12.87
CA LYS A 77 14.97 1.67 -13.07
C LYS A 77 13.87 2.73 -13.16
N ASN A 78 12.72 2.36 -13.70
CA ASN A 78 11.56 3.24 -13.88
C ASN A 78 10.44 2.89 -12.90
N ALA A 79 10.81 2.46 -11.69
CA ALA A 79 9.85 2.03 -10.68
C ALA A 79 8.81 3.10 -10.38
N GLN A 80 7.58 2.64 -10.12
CA GLN A 80 6.46 3.51 -9.81
C GLN A 80 5.59 2.88 -8.73
N THR A 81 5.38 3.63 -7.67
CA THR A 81 4.45 3.30 -6.59
C THR A 81 3.52 4.47 -6.33
N LYS A 82 2.22 4.27 -6.55
CA LYS A 82 1.20 5.24 -6.18
C LYS A 82 0.84 5.13 -4.70
N VAL A 83 0.63 6.27 -4.08
CA VAL A 83 0.32 6.40 -2.65
C VAL A 83 -1.06 6.99 -2.49
N TYR A 84 -1.93 6.29 -1.78
CA TYR A 84 -3.31 6.69 -1.52
C TYR A 84 -3.51 6.95 -0.04
N GLN A 85 -4.17 8.04 0.34
CA GLN A 85 -4.40 8.42 1.73
C GLN A 85 -5.89 8.34 2.08
N SER A 86 -6.24 7.72 3.21
CA SER A 86 -7.63 7.61 3.67
C SER A 86 -7.75 7.56 5.19
N LYS A 87 -8.88 8.03 5.74
CA LYS A 87 -9.22 7.80 7.17
C LYS A 87 -9.86 6.43 7.40
N ASP A 88 -10.40 5.82 6.34
CA ASP A 88 -11.02 4.50 6.39
C ASP A 88 -10.05 3.47 5.79
N PRO A 89 -9.52 2.52 6.58
CA PRO A 89 -8.58 1.50 6.10
C PRO A 89 -9.19 0.57 5.03
N LYS A 90 -10.49 0.67 4.76
CA LYS A 90 -11.18 -0.13 3.74
C LYS A 90 -11.39 0.61 2.42
N LYS A 91 -10.97 1.87 2.29
CA LYS A 91 -11.28 2.72 1.13
C LYS A 91 -10.07 3.50 0.67
N PHE A 92 -9.48 3.08 -0.46
CA PHE A 92 -8.36 3.76 -1.12
C PHE A 92 -8.62 4.07 -2.59
N GLY A 93 -9.84 3.84 -3.11
CA GLY A 93 -10.27 4.25 -4.45
C GLY A 93 -10.46 3.07 -5.40
N VAL A 94 -11.66 2.92 -5.94
CA VAL A 94 -11.99 1.86 -6.92
C VAL A 94 -12.49 2.54 -8.17
N ASN A 95 -11.71 2.44 -9.25
CA ASN A 95 -11.92 3.11 -10.53
C ASN A 95 -11.85 4.65 -10.47
N ASP A 96 -11.22 5.22 -9.44
CA ASP A 96 -10.95 6.66 -9.34
C ASP A 96 -9.69 6.95 -8.51
N ASP A 97 -9.17 8.16 -8.63
CA ASP A 97 -7.96 8.64 -7.94
C ASP A 97 -8.27 9.57 -6.75
N ARG A 98 -9.49 9.56 -6.18
CA ARG A 98 -9.88 10.56 -5.16
C ARG A 98 -9.02 10.53 -3.89
N TYR A 99 -8.36 9.40 -3.64
CA TYR A 99 -7.48 9.20 -2.49
C TYR A 99 -5.99 9.30 -2.88
N LEU A 100 -5.66 9.43 -4.16
CA LEU A 100 -4.27 9.50 -4.63
C LEU A 100 -3.62 10.80 -4.15
N VAL A 101 -2.49 10.68 -3.46
CA VAL A 101 -1.75 11.84 -2.91
C VAL A 101 -0.33 11.97 -3.47
N ALA A 102 0.27 10.89 -3.96
CA ALA A 102 1.60 10.92 -4.54
C ALA A 102 1.86 9.75 -5.51
N THR A 103 2.89 9.91 -6.35
CA THR A 103 3.54 8.82 -7.07
C THR A 103 5.03 8.87 -6.74
N LEU A 104 5.59 7.79 -6.22
CA LEU A 104 6.98 7.67 -5.79
C LEU A 104 7.79 6.84 -6.80
N PRO A 105 9.06 7.20 -7.08
CA PRO A 105 9.92 6.48 -8.01
C PRO A 105 10.60 5.26 -7.36
N VAL A 106 9.84 4.45 -6.63
CA VAL A 106 10.34 3.29 -5.87
C VAL A 106 9.45 2.07 -6.10
N ALA A 107 9.98 0.88 -5.85
CA ALA A 107 9.26 -0.38 -5.99
C ALA A 107 9.18 -1.12 -4.65
N ALA A 108 7.98 -1.66 -4.36
CA ALA A 108 7.67 -2.42 -3.15
C ALA A 108 8.14 -1.76 -1.83
N PRO A 109 7.81 -0.47 -1.59
CA PRO A 109 8.26 0.19 -0.37
C PRO A 109 7.53 -0.35 0.87
N GLU A 110 8.28 -0.51 1.96
CA GLU A 110 7.78 -0.80 3.30
C GLU A 110 8.21 0.32 4.26
N ILE A 111 7.26 0.80 5.06
CA ILE A 111 7.45 1.94 5.97
C ILE A 111 7.51 1.45 7.41
N PHE A 112 8.49 1.91 8.18
CA PHE A 112 8.62 1.54 9.59
C PHE A 112 9.17 2.67 10.45
N ASP A 113 8.78 2.67 11.71
CA ASP A 113 9.28 3.58 12.73
C ASP A 113 10.47 2.94 13.46
N TYR A 114 11.56 3.70 13.62
CA TYR A 114 12.72 3.28 14.40
C TYR A 114 13.34 4.49 15.11
N ASN A 115 13.47 4.43 16.44
CA ASN A 115 14.02 5.50 17.28
C ASN A 115 13.45 6.90 17.00
N GLY A 116 12.12 7.00 16.81
CA GLY A 116 11.42 8.26 16.56
C GLY A 116 11.56 8.82 15.15
N GLN A 117 12.22 8.10 14.24
CA GLN A 117 12.33 8.43 12.82
C GLN A 117 11.55 7.42 11.99
N ILE A 118 10.83 7.92 10.98
CA ILE A 118 10.17 7.09 9.97
C ILE A 118 11.18 6.78 8.87
N TYR A 119 11.24 5.52 8.47
CA TYR A 119 12.07 5.04 7.37
C TYR A 119 11.22 4.37 6.30
N MET A 120 11.71 4.39 5.07
CA MET A 120 11.21 3.62 3.94
C MET A 120 12.31 2.69 3.48
N ALA A 121 12.02 1.39 3.47
CA ALA A 121 12.84 0.39 2.78
C ALA A 121 12.21 0.10 1.42
N ASP A 122 12.98 0.11 0.34
CA ASP A 122 12.51 -0.18 -1.01
C ASP A 122 13.59 -0.87 -1.84
N LEU A 123 13.19 -1.49 -2.96
CA LEU A 123 14.12 -2.19 -3.83
C LEU A 123 15.07 -1.22 -4.53
N LEU A 124 16.35 -1.58 -4.62
CA LEU A 124 17.29 -0.88 -5.50
C LEU A 124 16.77 -0.90 -6.95
N PRO A 125 17.04 0.14 -7.76
CA PRO A 125 16.67 0.18 -9.17
C PRO A 125 17.17 -1.02 -10.01
N SER A 126 18.25 -1.66 -9.57
CA SER A 126 18.82 -2.88 -10.15
C SER A 126 18.05 -4.16 -9.80
N LEU A 127 17.12 -4.09 -8.84
CA LEU A 127 16.43 -5.20 -8.19
C LEU A 127 17.36 -6.16 -7.43
N LYS A 128 18.61 -5.76 -7.17
CA LYS A 128 19.63 -6.57 -6.48
C LYS A 128 19.92 -6.02 -5.08
N GLY A 129 18.89 -5.94 -4.25
CA GLY A 129 19.00 -5.52 -2.85
C GLY A 129 17.96 -4.47 -2.46
N ILE A 130 18.10 -3.99 -1.23
CA ILE A 130 17.19 -3.05 -0.58
C ILE A 130 18.00 -1.80 -0.19
N GLN A 131 17.40 -0.64 -0.34
CA GLN A 131 17.88 0.63 0.21
C GLN A 131 16.93 1.13 1.28
N ILE A 132 17.44 1.91 2.23
CA ILE A 132 16.65 2.50 3.31
C ILE A 132 16.87 4.01 3.33
N SER A 133 15.78 4.76 3.24
CA SER A 133 15.78 6.22 3.28
C SER A 133 14.98 6.73 4.47
N LYS A 134 15.36 7.89 5.01
CA LYS A 134 14.51 8.62 5.97
C LYS A 134 13.29 9.16 5.24
N LEU A 135 12.12 9.02 5.84
CA LEU A 135 10.85 9.53 5.34
C LEU A 135 10.29 10.60 6.30
N ARG A 136 9.62 11.61 5.74
CA ARG A 136 8.80 12.57 6.49
C ARG A 136 7.52 12.84 5.71
N PHE A 137 6.41 12.89 6.43
CA PHE A 137 5.13 13.36 5.89
C PHE A 137 5.03 14.87 6.11
N GLU A 138 5.03 15.64 5.01
CA GLU A 138 4.86 17.08 5.07
C GLU A 138 3.36 17.43 5.03
N ARG A 139 2.92 18.28 5.94
CA ARG A 139 1.59 18.88 5.89
C ARG A 139 1.68 20.13 5.02
N LYS A 140 0.75 20.27 4.06
CA LYS A 140 0.53 21.52 3.35
C LYS A 140 -0.24 22.49 4.24
#